data_AF-A0A172UX29-F1
#
_entry.id   AF-A0A172UX29-F1
#
_cell.length_a   1.000
_cell.length_b   1.000
_cell.length_c   1.000
_cell.angle_alpha   90.00
_cell.angle_beta   90.00
_cell.angle_gamma   90.00
#
_symmetry.space_group_name_H-M   'P 1'
#
loop_
_entity.id
_entity.type
_entity.pdbx_description
1 polymer ?
#
loop_
_entity_poly.entity_id
_entity_poly.type
_entity_poly.pdbx_seq_one_letter_code
_entity_poly.pdbx_strand_id
1 'polypeptide(L)'
;MQRDPIAVNHAVAEHFPQIQDIAGFRPDPFGEHEQGRALDVLIPGDPTIPQSIALGDDIRDFLLQRANELGVQHVIWRQHLYRADGTAEPMQPRDSDVANHFTHLHVTTAGPGYP
;
A
#
# COMPACT_ATOMS: atom_id res chain seq x y z
N MET A 1 -10.34 -8.37 -18.23
CA MET A 1 -8.92 -8.08 -17.98
C MET A 1 -8.86 -7.33 -16.67
N GLN A 2 -8.39 -8.01 -15.63
CA GLN A 2 -8.38 -7.49 -14.26
C GLN A 2 -7.18 -6.51 -14.14
N ARG A 3 -7.45 -5.30 -13.65
CA ARG A 3 -6.57 -4.10 -13.72
C ARG A 3 -6.37 -3.50 -12.32
N ASP A 4 -6.43 -4.33 -11.29
CA ASP A 4 -6.68 -3.87 -9.92
C ASP A 4 -5.52 -3.02 -9.37
N PRO A 5 -4.22 -3.36 -9.58
CA PRO A 5 -3.11 -2.47 -9.25
C PRO A 5 -3.13 -1.17 -10.04
N ILE A 6 -3.42 -1.19 -11.35
CA ILE A 6 -3.50 0.05 -12.15
C ILE A 6 -4.61 0.95 -11.60
N ALA A 7 -5.76 0.37 -11.22
CA ALA A 7 -6.86 1.10 -10.61
C ALA A 7 -6.47 1.72 -9.27
N VAL A 8 -5.74 0.98 -8.42
CA VAL A 8 -5.18 1.51 -7.17
C VAL A 8 -4.20 2.65 -7.44
N ASN A 9 -3.26 2.48 -8.39
CA ASN A 9 -2.29 3.52 -8.75
C ASN A 9 -3.00 4.81 -9.19
N HIS A 10 -3.93 4.71 -10.15
CA HIS A 10 -4.69 5.88 -10.62
C HIS A 10 -5.51 6.52 -9.50
N ALA A 11 -6.20 5.72 -8.67
CA ALA A 11 -6.98 6.22 -7.56
C ALA A 11 -6.14 7.00 -6.55
N VAL A 12 -4.93 6.51 -6.22
CA VAL A 12 -4.01 7.18 -5.32
C VAL A 12 -3.43 8.44 -5.97
N ALA A 13 -2.95 8.36 -7.21
CA ALA A 13 -2.36 9.49 -7.92
C ALA A 13 -3.36 10.64 -8.14
N GLU A 14 -4.64 10.33 -8.38
CA GLU A 14 -5.69 11.33 -8.55
C GLU A 14 -6.11 11.99 -7.23
N HIS A 15 -6.19 11.22 -6.13
CA HIS A 15 -6.68 11.73 -4.84
C HIS A 15 -5.56 12.34 -3.97
N PHE A 16 -4.32 11.86 -4.13
CA PHE A 16 -3.15 12.28 -3.36
C PHE A 16 -2.02 12.71 -4.32
N PRO A 17 -2.15 13.86 -5.00
CA PRO A 17 -1.18 14.31 -6.02
C PRO A 17 0.24 14.57 -5.47
N GLN A 18 0.41 14.64 -4.15
CA GLN A 18 1.71 14.69 -3.48
C GLN A 18 2.48 13.36 -3.49
N ILE A 19 1.80 12.24 -3.78
CA ILE A 19 2.44 10.94 -3.98
C ILE A 19 3.00 10.89 -5.40
N GLN A 20 4.33 10.92 -5.50
CA GLN A 20 5.04 10.94 -6.78
C GLN A 20 5.59 9.56 -7.16
N ASP A 21 5.81 8.70 -6.17
CA ASP A 21 6.43 7.39 -6.35
C ASP A 21 5.47 6.29 -5.89
N ILE A 22 4.96 5.53 -6.85
CA ILE A 22 4.21 4.29 -6.62
C ILE A 22 4.98 3.17 -7.31
N ALA A 23 5.65 2.33 -6.53
CA ALA A 23 6.43 1.22 -7.07
C ALA A 23 5.53 -0.02 -7.22
N GLY A 24 5.35 -0.49 -8.46
CA GLY A 24 4.63 -1.73 -8.73
C GLY A 24 5.54 -2.94 -8.78
N PHE A 25 5.91 -3.36 -10.00
CA PHE A 25 6.73 -4.55 -10.22
C PHE A 25 8.15 -4.39 -9.66
N ARG A 26 8.55 -5.29 -8.76
CA ARG A 26 9.93 -5.57 -8.38
C ARG A 26 10.04 -7.01 -7.85
N PRO A 27 11.21 -7.65 -7.90
CA PRO A 27 11.46 -8.89 -7.15
C PRO A 27 11.29 -8.64 -5.65
N ASP A 28 10.44 -9.42 -4.99
CA ASP A 28 10.17 -9.31 -3.56
C ASP A 28 10.17 -10.69 -2.87
N PRO A 29 10.50 -10.79 -1.56
CA PRO A 29 10.66 -12.08 -0.89
C PRO A 29 9.41 -12.96 -0.87
N PHE A 30 8.23 -12.37 -1.08
CA PHE A 30 6.94 -13.05 -1.05
C PHE A 30 6.31 -13.20 -2.44
N GLY A 31 6.95 -12.67 -3.49
CA GLY A 31 6.53 -12.77 -4.89
C GLY A 31 5.22 -12.05 -5.22
N GLU A 32 4.71 -11.16 -4.35
CA GLU A 32 3.45 -10.46 -4.59
C GLU A 32 3.61 -9.36 -5.64
N HIS A 33 4.73 -8.64 -5.60
CA HIS A 33 5.10 -7.67 -6.63
C HIS A 33 5.48 -8.39 -7.93
N GLU A 34 6.15 -9.55 -7.84
CA GLU A 34 6.51 -10.37 -9.01
C GLU A 34 5.29 -10.93 -9.73
N GLN A 35 4.20 -11.18 -9.00
CA GLN A 35 2.95 -11.65 -9.57
C GLN A 35 2.04 -10.50 -10.01
N GLY A 36 2.51 -9.24 -9.91
CA GLY A 36 1.77 -8.04 -10.27
C GLY A 36 0.53 -7.83 -9.40
N ARG A 37 0.55 -8.26 -8.13
CA ARG A 37 -0.58 -8.12 -7.19
C ARG A 37 -0.32 -7.10 -6.09
N ALA A 38 0.85 -6.46 -6.08
CA ALA A 38 1.22 -5.51 -5.05
C ALA A 38 1.73 -4.18 -5.62
N LEU A 39 1.46 -3.12 -4.88
CA LEU A 39 2.00 -1.78 -5.07
C LEU A 39 2.53 -1.25 -3.74
N ASP A 40 3.68 -0.61 -3.79
CA ASP A 40 4.15 0.27 -2.73
C ASP A 40 3.79 1.71 -3.04
N VAL A 41 3.02 2.33 -2.14
CA VAL A 41 2.77 3.77 -2.15
C VAL A 41 3.79 4.43 -1.23
N LEU A 42 4.82 5.08 -1.80
CA LEU A 42 5.89 5.69 -1.01
C LEU A 42 5.40 6.99 -0.40
N ILE A 43 5.56 7.11 0.92
CA ILE A 43 5.18 8.31 1.66
C ILE A 43 6.36 9.30 1.63
N PRO A 44 6.15 10.54 1.14
CA PRO A 44 7.21 11.52 1.09
C PRO A 44 7.58 12.02 2.49
N GLY A 45 8.83 12.43 2.64
CA GLY A 45 9.36 13.02 3.88
C GLY A 45 9.89 11.98 4.87
N ASP A 46 10.17 12.45 6.08
CA ASP A 46 10.70 11.64 7.17
C ASP A 46 9.58 10.74 7.76
N PRO A 47 9.77 9.41 7.86
CA PRO A 47 8.73 8.49 8.34
C PRO A 47 8.36 8.67 9.83
N THR A 48 9.06 9.53 10.56
CA THR A 48 8.83 9.80 11.99
C THR A 48 8.02 11.07 12.24
N ILE A 49 7.85 11.95 11.24
CA ILE A 49 7.12 13.21 11.45
C ILE A 49 5.60 13.00 11.38
N PRO A 50 4.81 13.75 12.18
CA PRO A 50 3.36 13.59 12.22
C PRO A 50 2.67 13.75 10.86
N GLN A 51 3.21 14.61 9.98
CA GLN A 51 2.60 14.87 8.68
C GLN A 51 2.71 13.68 7.73
N SER A 52 3.84 12.99 7.69
CA SER A 52 4.02 11.76 6.88
C SER A 52 3.17 10.61 7.43
N ILE A 53 3.06 10.50 8.76
CA ILE A 53 2.20 9.50 9.41
C ILE A 53 0.73 9.74 9.06
N ALA A 54 0.23 10.97 9.23
CA ALA A 54 -1.14 11.33 8.92
C ALA A 54 -1.49 11.09 7.44
N LEU A 55 -0.57 11.44 6.52
CA LEU A 55 -0.76 11.16 5.10
C LEU A 55 -0.88 9.65 4.82
N GLY A 56 -0.03 8.83 5.44
CA GLY A 56 -0.11 7.38 5.28
C GLY A 56 -1.40 6.79 5.87
N ASP A 57 -1.86 7.32 7.01
CA ASP A 57 -3.15 6.93 7.61
C ASP A 57 -4.33 7.29 6.68
N ASP A 58 -4.33 8.49 6.10
CA ASP A 58 -5.38 8.93 5.16
C ASP A 58 -5.43 8.05 3.90
N ILE A 59 -4.27 7.69 3.34
CA ILE A 59 -4.19 6.81 2.16
C ILE A 59 -4.66 5.39 2.51
N ARG A 60 -4.25 4.85 3.66
CA ARG A 60 -4.73 3.55 4.16
C ARG A 60 -6.25 3.55 4.22
N ASP A 61 -6.85 4.54 4.86
CA ASP A 61 -8.29 4.60 5.08
C ASP A 61 -9.05 4.77 3.76
N PHE A 62 -8.54 5.61 2.85
CA PHE A 62 -9.09 5.76 1.50
C PHE A 62 -9.12 4.43 0.74
N LEU A 63 -8.01 3.68 0.75
CA LEU A 63 -7.90 2.39 0.05
C LEU A 63 -8.83 1.34 0.65
N LEU A 64 -8.91 1.25 1.98
CA LEU A 64 -9.76 0.29 2.67
C LEU A 64 -11.25 0.60 2.46
N GLN A 65 -11.66 1.87 2.47
CA GLN A 65 -13.04 2.27 2.18
C GLN A 65 -13.47 1.91 0.75
N ARG A 66 -12.52 1.88 -0.19
CA ARG A 66 -12.75 1.52 -1.60
C ARG A 66 -12.29 0.11 -1.94
N ALA A 67 -12.03 -0.73 -0.95
CA ALA A 67 -11.38 -2.02 -1.17
C ALA A 67 -12.13 -2.92 -2.15
N ASN A 68 -13.47 -2.98 -2.06
CA ASN A 68 -14.29 -3.75 -2.98
C ASN A 68 -14.25 -3.21 -4.42
N GLU A 69 -14.15 -1.90 -4.59
CA GLU A 69 -14.09 -1.24 -5.90
C GLU A 69 -12.72 -1.43 -6.57
N LEU A 70 -11.66 -1.32 -5.78
CA LEU A 70 -10.27 -1.36 -6.23
C LEU A 70 -9.66 -2.77 -6.20
N GLY A 71 -10.39 -3.76 -5.68
CA GLY A 71 -9.90 -5.12 -5.49
C GLY A 71 -8.80 -5.24 -4.42
N VAL A 72 -8.72 -4.31 -3.47
CA VAL A 72 -7.73 -4.34 -2.37
C VAL A 72 -8.10 -5.44 -1.38
N GLN A 73 -7.16 -6.32 -1.07
CA GLN A 73 -7.33 -7.37 -0.06
C GLN A 73 -6.83 -6.93 1.30
N HIS A 74 -5.63 -6.33 1.32
CA HIS A 74 -5.04 -5.80 2.54
C HIS A 74 -4.02 -4.71 2.25
N VAL A 75 -3.72 -3.93 3.28
CA VAL A 75 -2.71 -2.87 3.28
C VAL A 75 -1.81 -3.10 4.48
N ILE A 76 -0.49 -3.11 4.28
CA ILE A 76 0.48 -3.10 5.38
C ILE A 76 0.97 -1.67 5.56
N TRP A 77 0.80 -1.14 6.76
CA TRP A 77 1.25 0.19 7.14
C TRP A 77 1.69 0.17 8.61
N ARG A 78 2.90 0.65 8.87
CA ARG A 78 3.49 0.75 10.20
C ARG A 78 3.30 -0.46 11.10
N GLN A 79 3.89 -1.57 10.67
CA GLN A 79 3.86 -2.86 11.38
C GLN A 79 2.46 -3.41 11.66
N HIS A 80 1.47 -3.03 10.85
CA HIS A 80 0.14 -3.59 10.94
C HIS A 80 -0.35 -3.96 9.54
N LEU A 81 -1.00 -5.11 9.44
CA LEU A 81 -1.77 -5.52 8.27
C LEU A 81 -3.23 -5.16 8.54
N TYR A 82 -3.81 -4.33 7.67
CA TYR A 82 -5.21 -3.91 7.73
C TYR A 82 -6.00 -4.57 6.61
N ARG A 83 -7.22 -5.02 6.92
CA ARG A 83 -8.14 -5.62 5.94
C ARG A 83 -9.41 -4.79 5.79
N ALA A 84 -10.10 -5.00 4.66
CA ALA A 84 -11.34 -4.30 4.31
C ALA A 84 -12.50 -4.57 5.29
N ASP A 85 -12.45 -5.66 6.06
CA ASP A 85 -13.42 -5.99 7.11
C ASP A 85 -13.19 -5.21 8.42
N GLY A 86 -12.20 -4.33 8.45
CA GLY A 86 -11.84 -3.51 9.61
C GLY A 86 -10.92 -4.22 10.61
N THR A 87 -10.50 -5.46 10.34
CA THR A 87 -9.51 -6.14 11.17
C THR A 87 -8.11 -5.59 10.93
N ALA A 88 -7.32 -5.58 12.01
CA ALA A 88 -5.91 -5.20 11.97
C ALA A 88 -5.08 -6.22 12.76
N GLU A 89 -3.98 -6.68 12.18
CA GLU A 89 -3.07 -7.65 12.78
C GLU A 89 -1.67 -7.04 12.94
N PRO A 90 -1.04 -7.16 14.12
CA PRO A 90 0.32 -6.68 14.31
C PRO A 90 1.31 -7.56 13.55
N MET A 91 2.34 -6.92 13.01
CA MET A 91 3.45 -7.57 12.33
C MET A 91 4.64 -7.67 13.30
N GLN A 92 5.43 -8.73 13.18
CA GLN A 92 6.65 -8.86 13.97
C GLN A 92 7.66 -7.77 13.59
N PRO A 93 8.40 -7.21 14.56
CA PRO A 93 9.46 -6.25 14.28
C PRO A 93 10.54 -6.81 13.35
N ARG A 94 11.03 -5.95 12.46
CA ARG A 94 12.14 -6.22 11.55
C ARG A 94 13.22 -5.14 11.69
N ASP A 95 14.34 -5.34 11.02
CA ASP A 95 15.58 -4.57 11.25
C ASP A 95 15.62 -3.17 10.57
N SER A 96 14.55 -2.74 9.88
CA SER A 96 14.54 -1.44 9.21
C SER A 96 13.14 -0.83 9.06
N ASP A 97 13.08 0.50 8.93
CA ASP A 97 11.85 1.26 8.70
C ASP A 97 11.14 0.82 7.41
N VAL A 98 11.90 0.51 6.36
CA VAL A 98 11.37 -0.06 5.12
C VAL A 98 10.73 -1.42 5.39
N ALA A 99 11.44 -2.35 6.05
CA ALA A 99 10.91 -3.68 6.33
C ALA A 99 9.69 -3.64 7.28
N ASN A 100 9.61 -2.63 8.14
CA ASN A 100 8.51 -2.35 9.06
C ASN A 100 7.38 -1.52 8.45
N HIS A 101 7.48 -1.14 7.16
CA HIS A 101 6.47 -0.37 6.44
C HIS A 101 6.21 1.01 7.08
N PHE A 102 7.25 1.68 7.55
CA PHE A 102 7.17 3.05 8.06
C PHE A 102 7.30 4.11 6.97
N THR A 103 7.87 3.76 5.82
CA THR A 103 8.15 4.67 4.70
C THR A 103 7.18 4.53 3.54
N HIS A 104 6.37 3.47 3.51
CA HIS A 104 5.45 3.17 2.41
C HIS A 104 4.29 2.30 2.90
N LEU A 105 3.18 2.34 2.17
CA LEU A 105 2.10 1.36 2.30
C LEU A 105 2.33 0.25 1.27
N HIS A 106 2.33 -1.01 1.70
CA HIS A 106 2.28 -2.16 0.80
C HIS A 106 0.82 -2.56 0.59
N VAL A 107 0.33 -2.45 -0.63
CA VAL A 107 -1.08 -2.67 -0.99
C VAL A 107 -1.19 -3.91 -1.85
N THR A 108 -1.93 -4.92 -1.38
CA THR A 108 -2.12 -6.18 -2.12
C THR A 108 -3.54 -6.27 -2.67
N THR A 109 -3.68 -6.61 -3.97
CA THR A 109 -4.95 -6.76 -4.68
C THR A 109 -5.32 -8.22 -4.94
N ALA A 110 -6.60 -8.49 -5.26
CA ALA A 110 -7.14 -9.83 -5.50
C ALA A 110 -6.70 -10.43 -6.84
N GLY A 111 -6.61 -9.60 -7.89
CA GLY A 111 -6.12 -10.00 -9.20
C GLY A 111 -4.76 -9.39 -9.53
N PRO A 112 -3.98 -10.02 -10.43
CA PRO A 112 -2.75 -9.43 -10.96
C PRO A 112 -3.08 -8.29 -11.95
N GLY A 113 -2.20 -7.30 -12.05
CA GLY A 113 -2.20 -6.27 -13.07
C GLY A 113 -0.79 -5.68 -13.22
N TYR A 114 -0.21 -5.87 -14.40
CA TYR A 114 1.04 -5.22 -14.77
C TYR A 114 0.72 -3.84 -15.37
N PRO A 115 1.44 -2.76 -14.98
CA PRO A 115 1.37 -1.49 -15.70
C PRO A 115 1.82 -1.63 -17.16
#